data_AF-A0A2D4FL21-F1
#
_entry.id   AF-A0A2D4FL21-F1
#
_cell.length_a   1.000
_cell.length_b   1.000
_cell.length_c   1.000
_cell.angle_alpha   90.00
_cell.angle_beta   90.00
_cell.angle_gamma   90.00
#
_symmetry.space_group_name_H-M   'P 1'
#
loop_
_entity.id
_entity.type
_entity.pdbx_description
1 polymer ?
#
loop_
_entity_poly.entity_id
_entity_poly.type
_entity_poly.pdbx_seq_one_letter_code
_entity_poly.pdbx_strand_id
1 'polypeptide(L)'
;SIQALSASAKGQAKKNASAYGNSSSTAAVIGNPKLPSSVMDRWLWGPMPSAEEEAFAVSELLGCQALVGSAATKETVMSALAQAECVHFATHISWKLAALVLAPNAESVPSGRKGSFGNSYMIPESLHMQDDASDVGSISDCPPLQEFLLTAADVLELRLPVKLVFLGSYQEANSKVTADGLAGLTRAFLAAGALCVLVSLWPVPGAASKVFVHTFYSALLNGLKASAALGEAMKRLQSSTLFSHPSNWAGFVLIGSDVKLNSASSLVGQALTDILQHPERARDALRVLLHLVEKSLQRIHSGQHNSMYTSQQSVENKVGGIPGWQALLTAVGFRLDPPASGLPAAVFFPTADPGDRLQQCSSTIQSLLGLPNAALQALCKLITASETGEQLISQLHQVLVQLQVGEKDQDFALAPIQVSISVQLWRLPGCHEFLAALGFDLCEVGQEEVILKTGKQASRRTMHFALQTLLALFDSTELPKRLSLDSSSSLESLASAQSISNPGPLPGHNPPFSPTGPDSLASDAISVYSLSSIASS
;
A
#
# COMPACT_ATOMS: atom_id res chain seq x y z
N SER A 1 20.75 -13.97 -53.97
CA SER A 1 19.36 -14.25 -54.40
C SER A 1 18.88 -15.53 -53.76
N ILE A 2 18.17 -15.43 -52.63
CA ILE A 2 17.60 -16.58 -51.92
C ILE A 2 16.17 -16.19 -51.54
N GLN A 3 15.22 -16.61 -52.37
CA GLN A 3 13.82 -16.78 -52.01
C GLN A 3 13.65 -18.25 -51.62
N ALA A 4 13.20 -18.49 -50.39
CA ALA A 4 12.31 -19.57 -49.97
C ALA A 4 12.55 -19.83 -48.49
N LEU A 5 11.57 -19.43 -47.65
CA LEU A 5 11.08 -20.15 -46.48
C LEU A 5 10.07 -19.24 -45.74
N SER A 6 8.87 -19.16 -46.29
CA SER A 6 7.67 -18.74 -45.58
C SER A 6 6.96 -19.99 -45.07
N ALA A 7 6.92 -20.19 -43.75
CA ALA A 7 6.04 -21.17 -43.13
C ALA A 7 5.55 -20.65 -41.77
N SER A 8 4.35 -20.08 -41.80
CA SER A 8 3.27 -20.19 -40.81
C SER A 8 3.67 -20.52 -39.36
N ALA A 9 3.77 -19.48 -38.52
CA ALA A 9 3.66 -19.63 -37.07
C ALA A 9 2.38 -18.92 -36.60
N LYS A 10 1.27 -19.66 -36.59
CA LYS A 10 0.09 -19.30 -35.80
C LYS A 10 0.45 -19.40 -34.32
N GLY A 11 0.90 -18.29 -33.73
CA GLY A 11 1.01 -18.16 -32.29
C GLY A 11 -0.40 -18.11 -31.69
N GLN A 12 -0.84 -19.23 -31.11
CA GLN A 12 -1.97 -19.25 -30.19
C GLN A 12 -1.63 -18.34 -29.00
N ALA A 13 -2.13 -17.10 -29.03
CA ALA A 13 -2.25 -16.30 -27.84
C ALA A 13 -3.16 -17.04 -26.86
N LYS A 14 -2.56 -17.70 -25.87
CA LYS A 14 -3.28 -18.22 -24.71
C LYS A 14 -3.96 -17.04 -24.02
N LYS A 15 -5.27 -16.93 -24.22
CA LYS A 15 -6.20 -16.21 -23.34
C LYS A 15 -6.10 -16.85 -21.96
N ASN A 16 -5.16 -16.40 -21.14
CA ASN A 16 -5.24 -16.54 -19.70
C ASN A 16 -6.04 -15.35 -19.18
N ALA A 17 -7.36 -15.40 -19.37
CA ALA A 17 -8.27 -14.66 -18.50
C ALA A 17 -8.25 -15.39 -17.14
N SER A 18 -7.24 -15.08 -16.32
CA SER A 18 -7.26 -15.45 -14.91
C SER A 18 -8.36 -14.64 -14.25
N ALA A 19 -9.50 -15.30 -14.00
CA ALA A 19 -10.50 -14.86 -13.07
C ALA A 19 -9.88 -14.82 -11.66
N TYR A 20 -9.18 -13.74 -11.35
CA TYR A 20 -8.85 -13.39 -9.97
C TYR A 20 -10.14 -12.90 -9.32
N GLY A 21 -10.65 -13.69 -8.37
CA GLY A 21 -11.85 -13.35 -7.61
C GLY A 21 -11.70 -12.01 -6.90
N ASN A 22 -12.82 -11.28 -6.84
CA ASN A 22 -13.08 -10.00 -6.16
C ASN A 22 -12.09 -9.60 -5.05
N SER A 23 -10.88 -9.19 -5.39
CA SER A 23 -10.14 -8.20 -4.61
C SER A 23 -10.75 -6.87 -5.00
N SER A 24 -11.51 -6.23 -4.10
CA SER A 24 -12.03 -4.89 -4.34
C SER A 24 -10.85 -3.96 -4.60
N SER A 25 -10.51 -3.74 -5.86
CA SER A 25 -9.36 -2.93 -6.21
C SER A 25 -9.75 -1.47 -6.00
N THR A 26 -9.26 -0.90 -4.89
CA THR A 26 -9.56 0.47 -4.45
C THR A 26 -8.79 1.51 -5.27
N ALA A 27 -8.41 1.20 -6.52
CA ALA A 27 -7.59 2.07 -7.35
C ALA A 27 -8.09 2.14 -8.79
N ALA A 28 -7.98 3.33 -9.39
CA ALA A 28 -8.26 3.57 -10.80
C ALA A 28 -7.00 4.13 -11.48
N VAL A 29 -6.49 3.41 -12.48
CA VAL A 29 -5.29 3.80 -13.22
C VAL A 29 -5.65 4.00 -14.68
N ILE A 30 -5.44 5.21 -15.20
CA ILE A 30 -5.79 5.61 -16.56
C ILE A 30 -4.50 5.92 -17.31
N GLY A 31 -4.32 5.33 -18.49
CA GLY A 31 -3.09 5.49 -19.29
C GLY A 31 -3.33 5.61 -20.78
N ASN A 32 -2.64 6.52 -21.45
CA ASN A 32 -2.61 6.65 -22.91
C ASN A 32 -3.96 6.38 -23.62
N PRO A 33 -5.02 7.19 -23.35
CA PRO A 33 -6.30 7.01 -24.02
C PRO A 33 -6.18 7.15 -25.54
N LYS A 34 -6.91 6.31 -26.28
CA LYS A 34 -6.83 6.29 -27.75
C LYS A 34 -7.65 7.43 -28.34
N LEU A 35 -6.98 8.35 -29.03
CA LEU A 35 -7.61 9.47 -29.72
C LEU A 35 -7.77 9.21 -31.23
N PRO A 36 -8.85 9.72 -31.87
CA PRO A 36 -8.98 9.74 -33.33
C PRO A 36 -7.92 10.66 -33.96
N SER A 37 -7.46 10.32 -35.17
CA SER A 37 -6.45 11.12 -35.89
C SER A 37 -6.86 12.58 -36.06
N SER A 38 -8.15 12.84 -36.30
CA SER A 38 -8.69 14.21 -36.39
C SER A 38 -8.46 15.04 -35.12
N VAL A 39 -8.54 14.42 -33.94
CA VAL A 39 -8.25 15.07 -32.65
C VAL A 39 -6.75 15.24 -32.45
N MET A 40 -5.96 14.21 -32.77
CA MET A 40 -4.50 14.25 -32.65
C MET A 40 -3.90 15.36 -33.52
N ASP A 41 -4.34 15.50 -34.76
CA ASP A 41 -3.83 16.51 -35.70
C ASP A 41 -4.26 17.92 -35.31
N ARG A 42 -5.51 18.09 -34.84
CA ARG A 42 -6.06 19.40 -34.47
C ARG A 42 -5.45 19.95 -33.18
N TRP A 43 -5.20 19.10 -32.19
CA TRP A 43 -4.79 19.51 -30.84
C TRP A 43 -3.35 19.12 -30.49
N LEU A 44 -2.65 18.41 -31.40
CA LEU A 44 -1.29 17.90 -31.22
C LEU A 44 -1.16 16.92 -30.03
N TRP A 45 -2.24 16.20 -29.73
CA TRP A 45 -2.27 15.14 -28.72
C TRP A 45 -1.97 13.78 -29.34
N GLY A 46 -0.69 13.54 -29.64
CA GLY A 46 -0.23 12.26 -30.19
C GLY A 46 -0.26 11.12 -29.17
N PRO A 47 0.03 9.88 -29.60
CA PRO A 47 0.16 8.73 -28.71
C PRO A 47 1.25 8.94 -27.64
N MET A 48 1.01 8.45 -26.42
CA MET A 48 1.93 8.55 -25.28
C MET A 48 2.33 7.15 -24.78
N PRO A 49 3.25 6.43 -25.47
CA PRO A 49 3.64 5.10 -25.06
C PRO A 49 4.27 5.07 -23.66
N SER A 50 5.01 6.11 -23.26
CA SER A 50 5.58 6.19 -21.91
C SER A 50 4.50 6.25 -20.82
N ALA A 51 3.41 6.97 -21.06
CA ALA A 51 2.26 7.06 -20.16
C ALA A 51 1.50 5.71 -20.08
N GLU A 52 1.46 4.95 -21.17
CA GLU A 52 0.91 3.59 -21.18
C GLU A 52 1.75 2.63 -20.33
N GLU A 53 3.08 2.65 -20.50
CA GLU A 53 4.00 1.86 -19.69
C GLU A 53 3.91 2.20 -18.21
N GLU A 54 3.80 3.49 -17.87
CA GLU A 54 3.61 3.95 -16.49
C GLU A 54 2.29 3.45 -15.91
N ALA A 55 1.18 3.56 -16.65
CA ALA A 55 -0.11 3.06 -16.22
C ALA A 55 -0.10 1.55 -15.95
N PHE A 56 0.56 0.75 -16.80
CA PHE A 56 0.71 -0.68 -16.52
C PHE A 56 1.51 -0.94 -15.26
N ALA A 57 2.66 -0.28 -15.08
CA ALA A 57 3.50 -0.45 -13.89
C ALA A 57 2.76 -0.05 -12.60
N VAL A 58 2.03 1.07 -12.61
CA VAL A 58 1.24 1.53 -11.45
C VAL A 58 0.06 0.58 -11.19
N SER A 59 -0.60 0.09 -12.24
CA SER A 59 -1.72 -0.83 -12.07
C SER A 59 -1.29 -2.16 -11.45
N GLU A 60 -0.09 -2.64 -11.77
CA GLU A 60 0.51 -3.83 -11.17
C GLU A 60 0.78 -3.61 -9.67
N LEU A 61 1.39 -2.47 -9.31
CA LEU A 61 1.65 -2.11 -7.91
C LEU A 61 0.35 -2.01 -7.09
N LEU A 62 -0.69 -1.41 -7.66
CA LEU A 62 -1.98 -1.20 -6.99
C LEU A 62 -2.92 -2.42 -7.09
N GLY A 63 -2.55 -3.47 -7.81
CA GLY A 63 -3.38 -4.66 -7.99
C GLY A 63 -4.72 -4.34 -8.69
N CYS A 64 -4.70 -3.48 -9.70
CA CYS A 64 -5.88 -3.04 -10.46
C CYS A 64 -5.69 -3.27 -11.97
N GLN A 65 -6.77 -3.18 -12.73
CA GLN A 65 -6.70 -3.18 -14.19
C GLN A 65 -6.54 -1.73 -14.69
N ALA A 66 -5.51 -1.48 -15.50
CA ALA A 66 -5.33 -0.19 -16.15
C ALA A 66 -6.42 0.05 -17.23
N LEU A 67 -7.03 1.23 -17.21
CA LEU A 67 -7.90 1.74 -18.25
C LEU A 67 -7.01 2.41 -19.31
N VAL A 68 -6.73 1.70 -20.40
CA VAL A 68 -5.86 2.18 -21.49
C VAL A 68 -6.52 2.16 -22.86
N GLY A 69 -5.98 2.94 -23.79
CA GLY A 69 -6.43 2.95 -25.18
C GLY A 69 -7.92 3.32 -25.29
N SER A 70 -8.70 2.54 -26.05
CA SER A 70 -10.13 2.80 -26.27
C SER A 70 -11.02 2.48 -25.06
N ALA A 71 -10.49 1.83 -24.02
CA ALA A 71 -11.25 1.53 -22.80
C ALA A 71 -11.29 2.72 -21.82
N ALA A 72 -10.40 3.69 -21.97
CA ALA A 72 -10.29 4.88 -21.13
C ALA A 72 -11.29 5.98 -21.50
N THR A 73 -12.58 5.62 -21.60
CA THR A 73 -13.67 6.55 -21.92
C THR A 73 -14.09 7.38 -20.72
N LYS A 74 -14.79 8.50 -20.96
CA LYS A 74 -15.33 9.34 -19.87
C LYS A 74 -16.23 8.55 -18.93
N GLU A 75 -17.11 7.71 -19.45
CA GLU A 75 -18.03 6.90 -18.64
C GLU A 75 -17.31 5.87 -17.76
N THR A 76 -16.39 5.10 -18.34
CA THR A 76 -15.62 4.09 -17.61
C THR A 76 -14.74 4.71 -16.54
N VAL A 77 -14.12 5.86 -16.84
CA VAL A 77 -13.30 6.61 -15.88
C VAL A 77 -14.17 7.15 -14.75
N MET A 78 -15.28 7.82 -15.03
CA MET A 78 -16.17 8.33 -13.96
C MET A 78 -16.71 7.23 -13.06
N SER A 79 -17.08 6.07 -13.63
CA SER A 79 -17.50 4.91 -12.86
C SER A 79 -16.39 4.39 -11.95
N ALA A 80 -15.14 4.36 -12.42
CA ALA A 80 -13.99 3.94 -11.62
C ALA A 80 -13.68 4.94 -10.49
N LEU A 81 -13.77 6.25 -10.76
CA LEU A 81 -13.54 7.31 -9.78
C LEU A 81 -14.52 7.24 -8.59
N ALA A 82 -15.76 6.80 -8.80
CA ALA A 82 -16.75 6.69 -7.74
C ALA A 82 -16.44 5.59 -6.71
N GLN A 83 -15.55 4.64 -7.03
CA GLN A 83 -15.23 3.49 -6.18
C GLN A 83 -13.76 3.45 -5.75
N ALA A 84 -12.89 4.27 -6.36
CA ALA A 84 -11.47 4.27 -6.09
C ALA A 84 -11.12 5.12 -4.85
N GLU A 85 -10.18 4.61 -4.03
CA GLU A 85 -9.46 5.39 -3.02
C GLU A 85 -8.18 6.03 -3.57
N CYS A 86 -7.61 5.49 -4.66
CA CYS A 86 -6.40 6.02 -5.29
C CYS A 86 -6.60 6.14 -6.80
N VAL A 87 -6.24 7.27 -7.38
CA VAL A 87 -6.43 7.53 -8.81
C VAL A 87 -5.13 7.99 -9.43
N HIS A 88 -4.75 7.39 -10.56
CA HIS A 88 -3.57 7.78 -11.32
C HIS A 88 -3.93 8.11 -12.76
N PHE A 89 -3.65 9.34 -13.18
CA PHE A 89 -3.85 9.81 -14.54
C PHE A 89 -2.52 9.94 -15.27
N ALA A 90 -2.28 9.00 -16.18
CA ALA A 90 -1.22 9.00 -17.17
C ALA A 90 -1.78 9.34 -18.56
N THR A 91 -2.25 10.58 -18.72
CA THR A 91 -2.87 11.06 -19.96
C THR A 91 -2.50 12.51 -20.29
N HIS A 92 -2.91 12.99 -21.46
CA HIS A 92 -2.83 14.40 -21.83
C HIS A 92 -3.72 15.21 -20.89
N ILE A 93 -3.17 16.32 -20.40
CA ILE A 93 -3.90 17.31 -19.63
C ILE A 93 -3.97 18.59 -20.45
N SER A 94 -5.19 19.08 -20.69
CA SER A 94 -5.42 20.40 -21.27
C SER A 94 -5.51 21.42 -20.15
N TRP A 95 -4.38 22.00 -19.77
CA TRP A 95 -4.34 23.03 -18.72
C TRP A 95 -5.15 24.27 -19.10
N LYS A 96 -5.21 24.65 -20.38
CA LYS A 96 -6.04 25.78 -20.83
C LYS A 96 -7.53 25.56 -20.58
N LEU A 97 -7.99 24.31 -20.68
CA LEU A 97 -9.39 23.94 -20.49
C LEU A 97 -9.68 23.37 -19.09
N ALA A 98 -8.66 23.26 -18.24
CA ALA A 98 -8.72 22.53 -16.97
C ALA A 98 -9.41 21.15 -17.15
N ALA A 99 -8.89 20.35 -18.09
CA ALA A 99 -9.51 19.09 -18.47
C ALA A 99 -8.51 17.95 -18.70
N LEU A 100 -8.91 16.73 -18.36
CA LEU A 100 -8.22 15.50 -18.70
C LEU A 100 -8.72 14.97 -20.03
N VAL A 101 -7.81 14.56 -20.90
CA VAL A 101 -8.13 14.01 -22.22
C VAL A 101 -8.29 12.49 -22.10
N LEU A 102 -9.39 11.97 -22.62
CA LEU A 102 -9.82 10.58 -22.55
C LEU A 102 -10.14 10.05 -23.95
N ALA A 103 -10.52 8.77 -24.05
CA ALA A 103 -10.98 8.20 -25.31
C ALA A 103 -12.45 8.59 -25.56
N PRO A 104 -12.84 8.94 -26.79
CA PRO A 104 -14.24 9.12 -27.13
C PRO A 104 -14.99 7.78 -27.09
N ASN A 105 -16.29 7.81 -26.83
CA ASN A 105 -17.14 6.63 -26.91
C ASN A 105 -17.22 6.13 -28.36
N ALA A 106 -17.05 4.82 -28.57
CA ALA A 106 -17.09 4.22 -29.91
C ALA A 106 -18.47 4.30 -30.59
N GLU A 107 -19.53 4.58 -29.83
CA GLU A 107 -20.92 4.62 -30.33
C GLU A 107 -21.30 5.92 -31.06
N SER A 108 -20.45 6.95 -31.04
CA SER A 108 -20.76 8.25 -31.65
C SER A 108 -20.27 8.43 -33.09
N VAL A 109 -19.65 7.42 -33.73
CA VAL A 109 -19.27 7.54 -35.16
C VAL A 109 -20.55 7.56 -36.01
N PRO A 110 -20.94 8.70 -36.60
CA PRO A 110 -22.15 8.75 -37.39
C PRO A 110 -21.86 8.05 -38.71
N SER A 111 -22.34 6.81 -38.82
CA SER A 111 -22.51 6.15 -40.10
C SER A 111 -23.52 6.95 -40.92
N GLY A 112 -22.99 7.81 -41.81
CA GLY A 112 -23.68 8.56 -42.86
C GLY A 112 -25.21 8.63 -42.78
N ARG A 113 -25.75 9.59 -42.02
CA ARG A 113 -27.12 10.08 -42.22
C ARG A 113 -27.15 11.60 -42.18
N LYS A 114 -27.39 12.20 -43.35
CA LYS A 114 -27.73 13.61 -43.51
C LYS A 114 -29.01 13.91 -42.71
N GLY A 115 -28.89 14.66 -41.63
CA GLY A 115 -29.99 15.21 -40.86
C GLY A 115 -29.81 16.71 -40.66
N SER A 116 -30.76 17.49 -41.19
CA SER A 116 -30.87 18.94 -41.05
C SER A 116 -31.27 19.36 -39.63
N PHE A 117 -31.11 20.66 -39.31
CA PHE A 117 -31.55 21.43 -38.12
C PHE A 117 -30.59 21.41 -36.91
N GLY A 118 -30.20 22.50 -36.22
CA GLY A 118 -30.47 23.94 -36.30
C GLY A 118 -30.00 24.63 -34.98
N ASN A 119 -29.35 25.81 -35.09
CA ASN A 119 -28.94 26.82 -34.07
C ASN A 119 -28.13 26.39 -32.82
N SER A 120 -26.83 26.75 -32.67
CA SER A 120 -26.15 28.06 -32.56
C SER A 120 -26.18 28.68 -31.15
N TYR A 121 -25.08 28.50 -30.41
CA TYR A 121 -24.61 29.44 -29.38
C TYR A 121 -23.40 30.18 -29.96
N MET A 122 -23.55 31.50 -30.10
CA MET A 122 -22.57 32.44 -30.65
C MET A 122 -21.44 32.71 -29.67
N ILE A 123 -20.18 32.60 -30.12
CA ILE A 123 -19.02 33.28 -29.52
C ILE A 123 -18.61 34.41 -30.48
N PRO A 124 -18.29 35.63 -30.01
CA PRO A 124 -18.10 36.80 -30.85
C PRO A 124 -16.92 36.70 -31.81
N GLU A 125 -17.19 37.20 -33.01
CA GLU A 125 -16.35 37.26 -34.19
C GLU A 125 -15.35 38.41 -34.08
N SER A 126 -14.06 38.10 -33.94
CA SER A 126 -13.00 39.08 -34.17
C SER A 126 -11.70 38.41 -34.62
N LEU A 127 -11.70 37.77 -35.79
CA LEU A 127 -10.52 37.57 -36.65
C LEU A 127 -11.00 37.37 -38.10
N HIS A 128 -11.26 38.48 -38.81
CA HIS A 128 -11.36 38.46 -40.27
C HIS A 128 -9.94 38.32 -40.85
N MET A 129 -9.64 37.19 -41.47
CA MET A 129 -8.54 37.05 -42.42
C MET A 129 -9.10 36.49 -43.73
N GLN A 130 -8.70 37.17 -44.79
CA GLN A 130 -9.01 37.07 -46.21
C GLN A 130 -9.41 35.68 -46.74
N ASP A 131 -10.49 35.70 -47.51
CA ASP A 131 -11.14 34.63 -48.25
C ASP A 131 -10.29 34.20 -49.46
N ASP A 132 -9.74 32.98 -49.43
CA ASP A 132 -9.27 32.27 -50.62
C ASP A 132 -10.06 30.95 -50.73
N ALA A 133 -10.98 30.95 -51.68
CA ALA A 133 -11.95 29.91 -51.92
C ALA A 133 -11.33 28.72 -52.68
N SER A 134 -10.75 27.76 -51.96
CA SER A 134 -10.60 26.37 -52.45
C SER A 134 -10.15 25.40 -51.34
N ASP A 135 -11.01 25.06 -50.37
CA ASP A 135 -11.04 23.71 -49.76
C ASP A 135 -12.28 23.50 -48.87
N VAL A 136 -13.47 23.47 -49.48
CA VAL A 136 -14.70 23.06 -48.78
C VAL A 136 -14.78 21.54 -48.82
N GLY A 137 -13.97 20.88 -47.99
CA GLY A 137 -13.85 19.41 -48.05
C GLY A 137 -13.18 18.71 -46.88
N SER A 138 -13.02 19.30 -45.69
CA SER A 138 -12.54 18.53 -44.51
C SER A 138 -12.77 19.25 -43.17
N ILE A 139 -14.02 19.59 -42.85
CA ILE A 139 -14.37 20.12 -41.52
C ILE A 139 -15.61 19.39 -41.01
N SER A 140 -15.52 18.10 -40.65
CA SER A 140 -16.52 17.48 -39.77
C SER A 140 -16.20 16.09 -39.17
N ASP A 141 -14.94 15.69 -38.97
CA ASP A 141 -14.63 14.37 -38.38
C ASP A 141 -14.04 14.43 -36.95
N CYS A 142 -14.08 15.59 -36.28
CA CYS A 142 -13.70 15.69 -34.87
C CYS A 142 -14.94 15.45 -33.98
N PRO A 143 -14.92 14.50 -33.03
CA PRO A 143 -15.97 14.38 -32.02
C PRO A 143 -16.06 15.68 -31.19
N PRO A 144 -17.23 15.98 -30.59
CA PRO A 144 -17.37 17.12 -29.69
C PRO A 144 -16.47 16.94 -28.45
N LEU A 145 -15.93 18.05 -27.94
CA LEU A 145 -15.00 18.04 -26.80
C LEU A 145 -15.56 17.30 -25.56
N GLN A 146 -16.87 17.37 -25.33
CA GLN A 146 -17.53 16.74 -24.17
C GLN A 146 -17.41 15.21 -24.16
N GLU A 147 -17.25 14.57 -25.33
CA GLU A 147 -17.14 13.12 -25.44
C GLU A 147 -15.79 12.57 -24.96
N PHE A 148 -14.74 13.39 -24.99
CA PHE A 148 -13.38 12.95 -24.70
C PHE A 148 -12.63 13.86 -23.72
N LEU A 149 -13.28 14.90 -23.18
CA LEU A 149 -12.75 15.72 -22.09
C LEU A 149 -13.53 15.46 -20.79
N LEU A 150 -12.78 15.15 -19.74
CA LEU A 150 -13.24 15.21 -18.36
C LEU A 150 -12.78 16.55 -17.77
N THR A 151 -13.68 17.52 -17.75
CA THR A 151 -13.41 18.89 -17.32
C THR A 151 -13.48 19.03 -15.80
N ALA A 152 -12.90 20.11 -15.26
CA ALA A 152 -13.07 20.48 -13.86
C ALA A 152 -14.56 20.59 -13.45
N ALA A 153 -15.44 21.04 -14.34
CA ALA A 153 -16.88 21.11 -14.08
C ALA A 153 -17.50 19.71 -13.93
N ASP A 154 -17.14 18.76 -14.80
CA ASP A 154 -17.59 17.37 -14.69
C ASP A 154 -17.12 16.74 -13.37
N VAL A 155 -15.87 17.00 -12.96
CA VAL A 155 -15.31 16.46 -11.72
C VAL A 155 -16.03 17.03 -10.49
N LEU A 156 -16.39 18.32 -10.49
CA LEU A 156 -17.09 18.97 -9.38
C LEU A 156 -18.48 18.39 -9.09
N GLU A 157 -19.11 17.75 -10.07
CA GLU A 157 -20.42 17.10 -9.89
C GLU A 157 -20.30 15.72 -9.21
N LEU A 158 -19.08 15.19 -9.06
CA LEU A 158 -18.84 13.90 -8.44
C LEU A 158 -18.77 14.00 -6.91
N ARG A 159 -19.00 12.85 -6.25
CA ARG A 159 -18.68 12.63 -4.84
C ARG A 159 -17.66 11.51 -4.74
N LEU A 160 -16.40 11.89 -4.55
CA LEU A 160 -15.26 11.00 -4.63
C LEU A 160 -14.85 10.50 -3.23
N PRO A 161 -14.76 9.18 -3.00
CA PRO A 161 -14.11 8.62 -1.80
C PRO A 161 -12.57 8.57 -1.93
N VAL A 162 -12.01 9.34 -2.86
CA VAL A 162 -10.61 9.27 -3.27
C VAL A 162 -9.71 9.91 -2.19
N LYS A 163 -8.70 9.19 -1.74
CA LYS A 163 -7.66 9.72 -0.85
C LYS A 163 -6.59 10.45 -1.63
N LEU A 164 -6.15 9.90 -2.76
CA LEU A 164 -5.05 10.44 -3.55
C LEU A 164 -5.37 10.44 -5.05
N VAL A 165 -5.17 11.58 -5.70
CA VAL A 165 -5.17 11.73 -7.17
C VAL A 165 -3.78 12.10 -7.64
N PHE A 166 -3.23 11.35 -8.59
CA PHE A 166 -1.97 11.67 -9.26
C PHE A 166 -2.25 12.20 -10.67
N LEU A 167 -1.78 13.41 -10.97
CA LEU A 167 -1.85 14.08 -12.27
C LEU A 167 -0.45 14.15 -12.89
N GLY A 168 -0.14 13.18 -13.75
CA GLY A 168 1.13 13.11 -14.46
C GLY A 168 1.25 14.12 -15.58
N SER A 169 2.48 14.57 -15.86
CA SER A 169 2.81 15.38 -17.05
C SER A 169 3.96 14.71 -17.78
N TYR A 170 3.73 14.36 -19.05
CA TYR A 170 4.64 13.56 -19.87
C TYR A 170 5.34 14.43 -20.91
N GLN A 171 6.50 14.00 -21.39
CA GLN A 171 7.29 14.73 -22.40
C GLN A 171 6.52 14.89 -23.72
N GLU A 172 5.67 13.92 -24.01
CA GLU A 172 4.76 13.87 -25.16
C GLU A 172 3.55 14.80 -24.99
N ALA A 173 3.29 15.32 -23.78
CA ALA A 173 2.23 16.27 -23.53
C ALA A 173 2.64 17.66 -24.04
N ASN A 174 2.05 18.08 -25.16
CA ASN A 174 2.35 19.36 -25.80
C ASN A 174 1.65 20.57 -25.12
N SER A 175 1.44 20.51 -23.80
CA SER A 175 0.68 21.50 -23.05
C SER A 175 1.53 22.17 -21.97
N LYS A 176 1.65 23.50 -22.05
CA LYS A 176 2.28 24.28 -20.98
C LYS A 176 1.31 24.35 -19.80
N VAL A 177 1.78 24.00 -18.61
CA VAL A 177 1.00 24.14 -17.37
C VAL A 177 0.66 25.62 -17.16
N THR A 178 -0.63 25.90 -16.97
CA THR A 178 -1.14 27.25 -16.66
C THR A 178 -1.58 27.29 -15.21
N ALA A 179 -1.40 28.44 -14.55
CA ALA A 179 -1.80 28.61 -13.15
C ALA A 179 -3.31 28.37 -12.97
N ASP A 180 -4.14 28.91 -13.86
CA ASP A 180 -5.59 28.76 -13.82
C ASP A 180 -6.03 27.31 -14.06
N GLY A 181 -5.39 26.61 -15.01
CA GLY A 181 -5.66 25.21 -15.29
C GLY A 181 -5.32 24.29 -14.12
N LEU A 182 -4.14 24.51 -13.54
CA LEU A 182 -3.66 23.80 -12.37
C LEU A 182 -4.59 24.00 -11.18
N ALA A 183 -4.89 25.26 -10.87
CA ALA A 183 -5.81 25.62 -9.79
C ALA A 183 -7.22 25.06 -10.04
N GLY A 184 -7.71 25.13 -11.28
CA GLY A 184 -9.03 24.63 -11.67
C GLY A 184 -9.18 23.13 -11.44
N LEU A 185 -8.26 22.32 -11.98
CA LEU A 185 -8.32 20.86 -11.84
C LEU A 185 -8.08 20.40 -10.40
N THR A 186 -7.03 20.89 -9.74
CA THR A 186 -6.70 20.49 -8.36
C THR A 186 -7.83 20.85 -7.40
N ARG A 187 -8.39 22.06 -7.51
CA ARG A 187 -9.52 22.51 -6.70
C ARG A 187 -10.80 21.73 -7.01
N ALA A 188 -11.03 21.35 -8.26
CA ALA A 188 -12.16 20.50 -8.63
C ALA A 188 -12.11 19.13 -7.96
N PHE A 189 -10.96 18.43 -8.03
CA PHE A 189 -10.79 17.15 -7.35
C PHE A 189 -10.96 17.26 -5.84
N LEU A 190 -10.33 18.26 -5.21
CA LEU A 190 -10.45 18.48 -3.76
C LEU A 190 -11.90 18.79 -3.36
N ALA A 191 -12.59 19.64 -4.11
CA ALA A 191 -13.99 19.99 -3.84
C ALA A 191 -14.96 18.81 -4.07
N ALA A 192 -14.65 17.92 -5.02
CA ALA A 192 -15.40 16.69 -5.25
C ALA A 192 -15.20 15.63 -4.15
N GLY A 193 -14.26 15.85 -3.22
CA GLY A 193 -14.02 14.97 -2.06
C GLY A 193 -12.65 14.28 -2.06
N ALA A 194 -11.81 14.50 -3.07
CA ALA A 194 -10.44 13.98 -3.02
C ALA A 194 -9.68 14.61 -1.84
N LEU A 195 -9.04 13.81 -1.01
CA LEU A 195 -8.30 14.34 0.15
C LEU A 195 -6.97 14.98 -0.24
N CYS A 196 -6.33 14.49 -1.30
CA CYS A 196 -4.99 14.88 -1.71
C CYS A 196 -4.81 14.78 -3.23
N VAL A 197 -4.11 15.73 -3.82
CA VAL A 197 -3.76 15.75 -5.26
C VAL A 197 -2.25 15.97 -5.41
N LEU A 198 -1.58 15.02 -6.04
CA LEU A 198 -0.18 15.12 -6.48
C LEU A 198 -0.15 15.50 -7.96
N VAL A 199 0.61 16.52 -8.32
CA VAL A 199 0.69 17.03 -9.69
C VAL A 199 2.13 17.28 -10.13
N SER A 200 2.43 16.97 -11.40
CA SER A 200 3.69 17.37 -12.03
C SER A 200 3.52 18.73 -12.73
N LEU A 201 4.29 19.74 -12.30
CA LEU A 201 4.25 21.11 -12.81
C LEU A 201 4.88 21.28 -14.20
N TRP A 202 5.62 20.29 -14.68
CA TRP A 202 6.17 20.25 -16.03
C TRP A 202 6.39 18.81 -16.48
N PRO A 203 6.58 18.58 -17.80
CA PRO A 203 6.98 17.28 -18.31
C PRO A 203 8.30 16.78 -17.72
N VAL A 204 8.29 15.58 -17.15
CA VAL A 204 9.48 14.90 -16.63
C VAL A 204 9.91 13.81 -17.62
N PRO A 205 11.22 13.61 -17.88
CA PRO A 205 11.68 12.52 -18.75
C PRO A 205 11.17 11.16 -18.26
N GLY A 206 10.67 10.32 -19.17
CA GLY A 206 9.98 9.06 -18.81
C GLY A 206 10.80 8.13 -17.89
N ALA A 207 12.12 8.06 -18.08
CA ALA A 207 12.99 7.26 -17.21
C ALA A 207 13.04 7.78 -15.76
N ALA A 208 13.03 9.11 -15.57
CA ALA A 208 12.99 9.72 -14.25
C ALA A 208 11.61 9.58 -13.62
N SER A 209 10.53 9.81 -14.40
CA SER A 209 9.15 9.61 -13.94
C SER A 209 8.94 8.18 -13.44
N LYS A 210 9.41 7.18 -14.19
CA LYS A 210 9.30 5.77 -13.81
C LYS A 210 9.93 5.45 -12.46
N VAL A 211 11.14 5.96 -12.21
CA VAL A 211 11.81 5.77 -10.90
C VAL A 211 11.05 6.48 -9.79
N PHE A 212 10.59 7.71 -10.06
CA PHE A 212 9.84 8.51 -9.10
C PHE A 212 8.52 7.84 -8.72
N VAL A 213 7.68 7.50 -9.71
CA VAL A 213 6.36 6.90 -9.54
C VAL A 213 6.46 5.55 -8.85
N HIS A 214 7.42 4.71 -9.24
CA HIS A 214 7.67 3.44 -8.55
C HIS A 214 8.03 3.67 -7.08
N THR A 215 9.00 4.54 -6.79
CA THR A 215 9.43 4.81 -5.41
C THR A 215 8.28 5.38 -4.57
N PHE A 216 7.52 6.31 -5.14
CA PHE A 216 6.38 6.96 -4.49
C PHE A 216 5.28 5.95 -4.14
N TYR A 217 4.83 5.14 -5.09
CA TYR A 217 3.79 4.14 -4.81
C TYR A 217 4.29 2.99 -3.94
N SER A 218 5.54 2.55 -4.08
CA SER A 218 6.12 1.57 -3.15
C SER A 218 6.13 2.11 -1.72
N ALA A 219 6.55 3.35 -1.51
CA ALA A 219 6.52 4.00 -0.19
C ALA A 219 5.08 4.08 0.38
N LEU A 220 4.12 4.53 -0.44
CA LEU A 220 2.71 4.60 -0.03
C LEU A 220 2.11 3.23 0.32
N LEU A 221 2.39 2.21 -0.50
CA LEU A 221 1.91 0.85 -0.28
C LEU A 221 2.61 0.19 0.90
N ASN A 222 3.84 0.58 1.20
CA ASN A 222 4.47 0.15 2.43
C ASN A 222 3.81 0.82 3.63
N GLY A 223 3.14 1.97 3.48
CA GLY A 223 2.24 2.59 4.48
C GLY A 223 2.70 3.96 4.98
N LEU A 224 3.68 4.56 4.27
CA LEU A 224 4.02 5.96 4.44
C LEU A 224 2.85 6.87 4.06
N LYS A 225 2.83 8.06 4.67
CA LYS A 225 1.93 9.13 4.24
C LYS A 225 2.40 9.73 2.91
N ALA A 226 1.50 10.36 2.16
CA ALA A 226 1.78 10.92 0.84
C ALA A 226 2.91 11.95 0.85
N SER A 227 3.03 12.77 1.90
CA SER A 227 4.11 13.75 2.07
C SER A 227 5.49 13.07 2.21
N ALA A 228 5.59 12.07 3.08
CA ALA A 228 6.81 11.30 3.31
C ALA A 228 7.21 10.48 2.07
N ALA A 229 6.23 9.84 1.42
CA ALA A 229 6.44 9.10 0.17
C ALA A 229 6.94 10.01 -0.96
N LEU A 230 6.41 11.24 -1.06
CA LEU A 230 6.90 12.24 -1.99
C LEU A 230 8.36 12.63 -1.69
N GLY A 231 8.67 12.89 -0.42
CA GLY A 231 10.03 13.19 0.02
C GLY A 231 11.02 12.08 -0.30
N GLU A 232 10.63 10.81 -0.10
CA GLU A 232 11.44 9.64 -0.40
C GLU A 232 11.71 9.51 -1.90
N ALA A 233 10.68 9.66 -2.73
CA ALA A 233 10.81 9.63 -4.19
C ALA A 233 11.74 10.76 -4.70
N MET A 234 11.61 11.98 -4.15
CA MET A 234 12.49 13.10 -4.49
C MET A 234 13.95 12.82 -4.10
N LYS A 235 14.21 12.36 -2.86
CA LYS A 235 15.56 12.01 -2.39
C LYS A 235 16.18 10.89 -3.23
N ARG A 236 15.38 9.91 -3.65
CA ARG A 236 15.84 8.82 -4.51
C ARG A 236 16.34 9.34 -5.86
N LEU A 237 15.66 10.30 -6.47
CA LEU A 237 16.12 10.91 -7.72
C LEU A 237 17.32 11.84 -7.49
N GLN A 238 17.33 12.64 -6.43
CA GLN A 238 18.43 13.52 -6.05
C GLN A 238 19.76 12.76 -5.88
N SER A 239 19.71 11.58 -5.25
CA SER A 239 20.86 10.70 -5.03
C SER A 239 21.29 9.91 -6.27
N SER A 240 20.49 9.93 -7.35
CA SER A 240 20.85 9.27 -8.61
C SER A 240 21.82 10.11 -9.41
N THR A 241 22.92 9.50 -9.88
CA THR A 241 23.90 10.19 -10.74
C THR A 241 23.29 10.67 -12.07
N LEU A 242 22.25 9.98 -12.56
CA LEU A 242 21.59 10.31 -13.82
C LEU A 242 20.45 11.33 -13.68
N PHE A 243 19.81 11.39 -12.51
CA PHE A 243 18.56 12.16 -12.32
C PHE A 243 18.64 13.22 -11.22
N SER A 244 19.84 13.51 -10.71
CA SER A 244 20.07 14.48 -9.62
C SER A 244 19.59 15.90 -9.94
N HIS A 245 19.59 16.28 -11.23
CA HIS A 245 19.18 17.61 -11.66
C HIS A 245 17.72 17.93 -11.22
N PRO A 246 17.45 19.11 -10.61
CA PRO A 246 16.14 19.46 -10.07
C PRO A 246 14.95 19.35 -11.03
N SER A 247 15.19 19.49 -12.34
CA SER A 247 14.15 19.30 -13.36
C SER A 247 13.44 17.94 -13.30
N ASN A 248 14.09 16.92 -12.73
CA ASN A 248 13.56 15.56 -12.70
C ASN A 248 12.68 15.28 -11.47
N TRP A 249 12.77 16.07 -10.40
CA TRP A 249 12.10 15.77 -9.12
C TRP A 249 11.43 16.99 -8.47
N ALA A 250 11.87 18.22 -8.74
CA ALA A 250 11.34 19.42 -8.09
C ALA A 250 9.97 19.86 -8.62
N GLY A 251 9.49 19.23 -9.70
CA GLY A 251 8.22 19.55 -10.34
C GLY A 251 7.00 18.92 -9.68
N PHE A 252 7.20 17.98 -8.76
CA PHE A 252 6.09 17.29 -8.10
C PHE A 252 5.60 18.05 -6.88
N VAL A 253 4.31 18.38 -6.84
CA VAL A 253 3.69 19.13 -5.75
C VAL A 253 2.47 18.39 -5.21
N LEU A 254 2.41 18.25 -3.89
CA LEU A 254 1.28 17.69 -3.16
C LEU A 254 0.38 18.81 -2.63
N ILE A 255 -0.93 18.70 -2.84
CA ILE A 255 -1.92 19.67 -2.39
C ILE A 255 -3.05 18.94 -1.67
N GLY A 256 -3.37 19.35 -0.44
CA GLY A 256 -4.44 18.77 0.36
C GLY A 256 -3.94 18.15 1.66
N SER A 257 -4.67 17.15 2.14
CA SER A 257 -4.37 16.42 3.38
C SER A 257 -3.24 15.41 3.17
N ASP A 258 -2.49 15.14 4.24
CA ASP A 258 -1.45 14.11 4.22
C ASP A 258 -2.04 12.72 4.50
N VAL A 259 -2.27 11.96 3.42
CA VAL A 259 -3.05 10.71 3.45
C VAL A 259 -2.18 9.45 3.45
N LYS A 260 -2.72 8.35 3.98
CA LYS A 260 -2.20 6.98 3.81
C LYS A 260 -3.12 6.17 2.90
N LEU A 261 -2.55 5.34 2.04
CA LEU A 261 -3.33 4.34 1.29
C LEU A 261 -3.55 3.10 2.16
N ASN A 262 -4.74 2.50 2.06
CA ASN A 262 -5.06 1.27 2.78
C ASN A 262 -4.34 0.08 2.13
N SER A 263 -3.07 -0.13 2.47
CA SER A 263 -2.35 -1.36 2.12
C SER A 263 -2.48 -2.41 3.21
N ALA A 264 -2.23 -3.69 2.88
CA ALA A 264 -2.20 -4.76 3.87
C ALA A 264 -1.26 -4.45 5.05
N SER A 265 -0.08 -3.88 4.75
CA SER A 265 0.90 -3.46 5.77
C SER A 265 0.38 -2.30 6.63
N SER A 266 -0.27 -1.30 6.03
CA SER A 266 -0.90 -0.21 6.78
C SER A 266 -2.06 -0.70 7.66
N LEU A 267 -2.83 -1.68 7.20
CA LEU A 267 -3.93 -2.27 7.98
C LEU A 267 -3.40 -3.08 9.16
N VAL A 268 -2.27 -3.78 9.00
CA VAL A 268 -1.57 -4.45 10.11
C VAL A 268 -1.11 -3.44 11.15
N GLY A 269 -0.41 -2.37 10.73
CA GLY A 269 0.04 -1.31 11.64
C GLY A 269 -1.11 -0.63 12.39
N GLN A 270 -2.22 -0.34 11.71
CA GLN A 270 -3.42 0.24 12.33
C GLN A 270 -4.06 -0.73 13.33
N ALA A 271 -4.23 -1.99 12.95
CA ALA A 271 -4.81 -3.00 13.83
C ALA A 271 -3.95 -3.25 15.08
N LEU A 272 -2.62 -3.24 14.93
CA LEU A 272 -1.69 -3.30 16.06
C LEU A 272 -1.80 -2.06 16.95
N THR A 273 -1.96 -0.88 16.36
CA THR A 273 -2.18 0.36 17.10
C THR A 273 -3.46 0.28 17.94
N ASP A 274 -4.56 -0.22 17.38
CA ASP A 274 -5.83 -0.41 18.09
C ASP A 274 -5.68 -1.40 19.26
N ILE A 275 -4.91 -2.49 19.08
CA ILE A 275 -4.62 -3.45 20.15
C ILE A 275 -3.79 -2.80 21.26
N LEU A 276 -2.77 -2.02 20.89
CA LEU A 276 -1.84 -1.37 21.83
C LEU A 276 -2.48 -0.22 22.62
N GLN A 277 -3.65 0.29 22.21
CA GLN A 277 -4.44 1.22 23.04
C GLN A 277 -4.97 0.57 24.34
N HIS A 278 -4.85 -0.76 24.48
CA HIS A 278 -5.27 -1.53 25.66
C HIS A 278 -4.08 -2.19 26.38
N PRO A 279 -3.22 -1.40 27.05
CA PRO A 279 -1.91 -1.84 27.57
C PRO A 279 -1.96 -3.06 28.50
N GLU A 280 -3.01 -3.17 29.32
CA GLU A 280 -3.14 -4.25 30.33
C GLU A 280 -3.31 -5.64 29.72
N ARG A 281 -3.89 -5.73 28.51
CA ARG A 281 -4.22 -7.00 27.84
C ARG A 281 -3.55 -7.17 26.48
N ALA A 282 -2.92 -6.12 25.95
CA ALA A 282 -2.29 -6.14 24.63
C ALA A 282 -1.29 -7.30 24.46
N ARG A 283 -0.46 -7.55 25.48
CA ARG A 283 0.57 -8.61 25.41
C ARG A 283 -0.04 -10.01 25.27
N ASP A 284 -1.13 -10.29 25.96
CA ASP A 284 -1.82 -11.59 25.88
C ASP A 284 -2.56 -11.75 24.55
N ALA A 285 -3.23 -10.69 24.08
CA ALA A 285 -3.85 -10.68 22.76
C ALA A 285 -2.81 -10.91 21.65
N LEU A 286 -1.66 -10.25 21.72
CA LEU A 286 -0.57 -10.44 20.76
C LEU A 286 -0.02 -11.87 20.76
N ARG A 287 0.09 -12.53 21.92
CA ARG A 287 0.48 -13.95 22.00
C ARG A 287 -0.51 -14.87 21.29
N VAL A 288 -1.80 -14.64 21.49
CA VAL A 288 -2.87 -15.42 20.83
C VAL A 288 -2.81 -15.20 19.32
N LEU A 289 -2.63 -13.96 18.87
CA LEU A 289 -2.57 -13.61 17.46
C LEU A 289 -1.31 -14.16 16.78
N LEU A 290 -0.15 -14.06 17.43
CA LEU A 290 1.09 -14.67 16.97
C LEU A 290 0.91 -16.18 16.77
N HIS A 291 0.29 -16.87 17.74
CA HIS A 291 0.06 -18.30 17.64
C HIS A 291 -0.78 -18.67 16.40
N LEU A 292 -1.84 -17.92 16.08
CA LEU A 292 -2.65 -18.18 14.90
C LEU A 292 -1.86 -17.95 13.60
N VAL A 293 -1.09 -16.86 13.53
CA VAL A 293 -0.25 -16.51 12.38
C VAL A 293 0.84 -17.55 12.16
N GLU A 294 1.60 -17.92 13.20
CA GLU A 294 2.64 -18.94 13.14
C GLU A 294 2.09 -20.32 12.75
N LYS A 295 0.92 -20.69 13.27
CA LYS A 295 0.25 -21.93 12.89
C LYS A 295 -0.13 -21.94 11.41
N SER A 296 -0.55 -20.81 10.86
CA SER A 296 -0.82 -20.66 9.43
C SER A 296 0.46 -20.81 8.61
N LEU A 297 1.53 -20.11 9.00
CA LEU A 297 2.84 -20.22 8.36
C LEU A 297 3.37 -21.65 8.38
N GLN A 298 3.27 -22.36 9.51
CA GLN A 298 3.72 -23.75 9.62
C GLN A 298 2.97 -24.67 8.65
N ARG A 299 1.66 -24.48 8.48
CA ARG A 299 0.86 -25.24 7.51
C ARG A 299 1.26 -24.97 6.06
N ILE A 300 1.48 -23.69 5.73
CA ILE A 300 1.92 -23.28 4.39
C ILE A 300 3.29 -23.88 4.07
N HIS A 301 4.26 -23.77 4.99
CA HIS A 301 5.60 -24.34 4.81
C HIS A 301 5.61 -25.89 4.75
N SER A 302 4.65 -26.55 5.41
CA SER A 302 4.49 -28.00 5.35
C SER A 302 3.64 -28.50 4.17
N GLY A 303 3.19 -27.61 3.28
CA GLY A 303 2.41 -27.96 2.08
C GLY A 303 0.98 -28.42 2.39
N GLN A 304 0.44 -28.09 3.55
CA GLN A 304 -0.92 -28.47 3.94
C GLN A 304 -1.95 -27.49 3.37
N HIS A 305 -2.64 -27.88 2.30
CA HIS A 305 -3.61 -27.03 1.61
C HIS A 305 -5.07 -27.20 2.05
N ASN A 306 -5.37 -28.12 2.98
CA ASN A 306 -6.73 -28.31 3.48
C ASN A 306 -7.21 -27.08 4.26
N SER A 307 -8.47 -26.70 4.06
CA SER A 307 -9.10 -25.60 4.80
C SER A 307 -9.14 -25.91 6.29
N MET A 308 -8.76 -24.93 7.11
CA MET A 308 -8.75 -25.02 8.56
C MET A 308 -9.47 -23.81 9.14
N TYR A 309 -10.20 -24.01 10.23
CA TYR A 309 -10.97 -22.94 10.87
C TYR A 309 -10.96 -23.03 12.39
N THR A 310 -11.27 -21.90 13.04
CA THR A 310 -11.59 -21.80 14.47
C THR A 310 -12.82 -20.91 14.65
N SER A 311 -13.53 -21.01 15.77
CA SER A 311 -14.67 -20.12 16.02
C SER A 311 -14.21 -18.70 16.35
N GLN A 312 -14.93 -17.69 15.82
CA GLN A 312 -14.66 -16.27 16.11
C GLN A 312 -14.77 -15.99 17.62
N GLN A 313 -15.76 -16.60 18.29
CA GLN A 313 -15.96 -16.48 19.73
C GLN A 313 -14.79 -17.03 20.56
N SER A 314 -14.14 -18.12 20.13
CA SER A 314 -12.97 -18.67 20.84
C SER A 314 -11.78 -17.73 20.76
N VAL A 315 -11.60 -17.06 19.61
CA VAL A 315 -10.55 -16.05 19.44
C VAL A 315 -10.88 -14.82 20.29
N GLU A 316 -12.10 -14.29 20.20
CA GLU A 316 -12.59 -13.14 20.98
C GLU A 316 -12.37 -13.32 22.49
N ASN A 317 -12.74 -14.49 23.02
CA ASN A 317 -12.57 -14.81 24.44
C ASN A 317 -11.09 -14.86 24.85
N LYS A 318 -10.19 -15.31 23.96
CA LYS A 318 -8.75 -15.44 24.25
C LYS A 318 -8.00 -14.12 24.11
N VAL A 319 -8.37 -13.28 23.16
CA VAL A 319 -7.79 -11.92 23.03
C VAL A 319 -8.36 -10.96 24.08
N GLY A 320 -9.39 -11.36 24.82
CA GLY A 320 -9.90 -10.63 25.97
C GLY A 320 -10.77 -9.41 25.61
N GLY A 321 -11.45 -9.45 24.46
CA GLY A 321 -12.38 -8.39 24.03
C GLY A 321 -11.72 -7.12 23.48
N ILE A 322 -10.43 -7.15 23.17
CA ILE A 322 -9.70 -5.99 22.64
C ILE A 322 -10.05 -5.78 21.16
N PRO A 323 -10.35 -4.56 20.70
CA PRO A 323 -10.57 -4.28 19.27
C PRO A 323 -9.31 -4.51 18.41
N GLY A 324 -9.46 -4.48 17.08
CA GLY A 324 -8.34 -4.57 16.14
C GLY A 324 -7.91 -5.98 15.75
N TRP A 325 -8.16 -7.01 16.56
CA TRP A 325 -7.73 -8.38 16.24
C TRP A 325 -8.31 -8.93 14.92
N GLN A 326 -9.57 -8.60 14.63
CA GLN A 326 -10.26 -9.02 13.40
C GLN A 326 -9.62 -8.34 12.18
N ALA A 327 -9.33 -7.04 12.31
CA ALA A 327 -8.68 -6.26 11.26
C ALA A 327 -7.27 -6.80 10.98
N LEU A 328 -6.51 -7.15 12.02
CA LEU A 328 -5.17 -7.74 11.91
C LEU A 328 -5.22 -9.06 11.12
N LEU A 329 -6.07 -10.00 11.54
CA LEU A 329 -6.19 -11.30 10.89
C LEU A 329 -6.68 -11.15 9.44
N THR A 330 -7.65 -10.28 9.18
CA THR A 330 -8.12 -9.98 7.82
C THR A 330 -7.00 -9.43 6.96
N ALA A 331 -6.20 -8.50 7.47
CA ALA A 331 -5.12 -7.85 6.73
C ALA A 331 -4.03 -8.84 6.27
N VAL A 332 -3.77 -9.88 7.05
CA VAL A 332 -2.78 -10.94 6.73
C VAL A 332 -3.38 -12.15 6.01
N GLY A 333 -4.67 -12.10 5.65
CA GLY A 333 -5.30 -13.08 4.75
C GLY A 333 -6.20 -14.13 5.41
N PHE A 334 -6.48 -14.02 6.71
CA PHE A 334 -7.56 -14.83 7.30
C PHE A 334 -8.91 -14.35 6.79
N ARG A 335 -9.85 -15.29 6.63
CA ARG A 335 -11.23 -14.96 6.28
C ARG A 335 -12.12 -15.09 7.51
N LEU A 336 -12.85 -14.03 7.83
CA LEU A 336 -13.86 -14.04 8.88
C LEU A 336 -15.23 -14.12 8.23
N ASP A 337 -15.90 -15.26 8.42
CA ASP A 337 -17.26 -15.44 7.91
C ASP A 337 -18.28 -15.17 9.04
N PRO A 338 -19.28 -14.30 8.81
CA PRO A 338 -20.32 -14.01 9.79
C PRO A 338 -21.18 -15.27 10.05
N PRO A 339 -21.96 -15.30 11.15
CA PRO A 339 -22.84 -16.43 11.43
C PRO A 339 -23.91 -16.53 10.32
N ALA A 340 -23.85 -17.59 9.54
CA ALA A 340 -24.86 -17.94 8.55
C ALA A 340 -25.82 -18.99 9.12
N SER A 341 -27.05 -19.06 8.61
CA SER A 341 -28.13 -19.93 9.12
C SER A 341 -27.65 -21.36 9.45
N GLY A 342 -27.43 -21.63 10.75
CA GLY A 342 -27.00 -22.93 11.29
C GLY A 342 -25.49 -23.10 11.57
N LEU A 343 -24.63 -22.15 11.19
CA LEU A 343 -23.18 -22.21 11.39
C LEU A 343 -22.69 -21.06 12.30
N PRO A 344 -21.84 -21.35 13.31
CA PRO A 344 -21.24 -20.31 14.13
C PRO A 344 -20.26 -19.48 13.32
N ALA A 345 -20.08 -18.21 13.71
CA ALA A 345 -19.08 -17.35 13.09
C ALA A 345 -17.67 -17.95 13.21
N ALA A 346 -16.93 -17.96 12.10
CA ALA A 346 -15.69 -18.72 11.98
C ALA A 346 -14.57 -17.89 11.36
N VAL A 347 -13.34 -18.22 11.75
CA VAL A 347 -12.10 -17.66 11.26
C VAL A 347 -11.35 -18.75 10.50
N PHE A 348 -11.21 -18.58 9.19
CA PHE A 348 -10.52 -19.51 8.31
C PHE A 348 -9.06 -19.10 8.11
N PHE A 349 -8.18 -20.11 8.17
CA PHE A 349 -6.75 -19.95 8.02
C PHE A 349 -6.38 -19.83 6.53
N PRO A 350 -5.46 -18.92 6.17
CA PRO A 350 -4.96 -18.81 4.80
C PRO A 350 -4.18 -20.04 4.37
N THR A 351 -4.22 -20.37 3.08
CA THR A 351 -3.51 -21.52 2.47
C THR A 351 -2.26 -21.12 1.68
N ALA A 352 -1.96 -19.82 1.61
CA ALA A 352 -0.80 -19.24 0.95
C ALA A 352 -0.43 -17.92 1.64
N ASP A 353 0.84 -17.49 1.50
CA ASP A 353 1.34 -16.22 2.02
C ASP A 353 1.79 -15.28 0.88
N PRO A 354 0.85 -14.65 0.15
CA PRO A 354 1.20 -13.80 -0.99
C PRO A 354 1.90 -12.53 -0.51
N GLY A 355 3.16 -12.34 -0.91
CA GLY A 355 3.94 -11.17 -0.54
C GLY A 355 4.45 -11.20 0.91
N ASP A 356 4.61 -12.40 1.49
CA ASP A 356 5.19 -12.62 2.82
C ASP A 356 4.47 -11.86 3.96
N ARG A 357 3.17 -11.62 3.83
CA ARG A 357 2.37 -10.83 4.76
C ARG A 357 2.27 -11.47 6.14
N LEU A 358 2.04 -12.79 6.19
CA LEU A 358 2.01 -13.54 7.44
C LEU A 358 3.40 -13.55 8.08
N GLN A 359 4.45 -13.75 7.28
CA GLN A 359 5.83 -13.73 7.76
C GLN A 359 6.21 -12.37 8.36
N GLN A 360 5.88 -11.27 7.68
CA GLN A 360 6.11 -9.90 8.16
C GLN A 360 5.31 -9.60 9.43
N CYS A 361 4.03 -9.98 9.47
CA CYS A 361 3.19 -9.82 10.66
C CYS A 361 3.73 -10.63 11.85
N SER A 362 4.17 -11.87 11.63
CA SER A 362 4.79 -12.72 12.64
C SER A 362 6.02 -12.03 13.24
N SER A 363 6.95 -11.58 12.39
CA SER A 363 8.17 -10.90 12.82
C SER A 363 7.87 -9.60 13.60
N THR A 364 6.84 -8.87 13.20
CA THR A 364 6.39 -7.65 13.89
C THR A 364 5.83 -7.96 15.28
N ILE A 365 4.94 -8.95 15.40
CA ILE A 365 4.38 -9.34 16.70
C ILE A 365 5.47 -9.92 17.62
N GLN A 366 6.40 -10.72 17.07
CA GLN A 366 7.56 -11.21 17.82
C GLN A 366 8.43 -10.07 18.35
N SER A 367 8.63 -9.01 17.58
CA SER A 367 9.37 -7.83 18.01
C SER A 367 8.67 -7.09 19.15
N LEU A 368 7.35 -6.89 19.03
CA LEU A 368 6.52 -6.31 20.10
C LEU A 368 6.58 -7.13 21.39
N LEU A 369 6.48 -8.45 21.29
CA LEU A 369 6.60 -9.37 22.43
C LEU A 369 8.03 -9.47 22.98
N GLY A 370 9.04 -9.22 22.14
CA GLY A 370 10.44 -9.16 22.51
C GLY A 370 10.80 -7.94 23.37
N LEU A 371 9.95 -6.90 23.41
CA LEU A 371 10.17 -5.73 24.26
C LEU A 371 9.97 -6.07 25.75
N PRO A 372 10.81 -5.48 26.64
CA PRO A 372 10.55 -5.46 28.07
C PRO A 372 9.14 -4.93 28.37
N ASN A 373 8.50 -5.44 29.43
CA ASN A 373 7.14 -5.01 29.76
C ASN A 373 7.04 -3.49 29.96
N ALA A 374 8.03 -2.88 30.63
CA ALA A 374 8.09 -1.42 30.79
C ALA A 374 8.18 -0.67 29.45
N ALA A 375 8.95 -1.19 28.48
CA ALA A 375 9.06 -0.58 27.16
C ALA A 375 7.75 -0.70 26.38
N LEU A 376 7.08 -1.87 26.43
CA LEU A 376 5.78 -2.04 25.78
C LEU A 376 4.71 -1.10 26.36
N GLN A 377 4.66 -0.97 27.70
CA GLN A 377 3.73 -0.05 28.38
C GLN A 377 3.99 1.41 28.01
N ALA A 378 5.25 1.82 27.96
CA ALA A 378 5.65 3.15 27.52
C ALA A 378 5.29 3.41 26.04
N LEU A 379 5.48 2.41 25.18
CA LEU A 379 5.09 2.47 23.77
C LEU A 379 3.58 2.65 23.60
N CYS A 380 2.75 1.98 24.41
CA CYS A 380 1.29 2.14 24.38
C CYS A 380 0.85 3.59 24.71
N LYS A 381 1.63 4.33 25.49
CA LYS A 381 1.39 5.77 25.71
C LYS A 381 1.84 6.59 24.49
N LEU A 382 2.99 6.22 23.91
CA LEU A 382 3.63 6.92 22.79
C LEU A 382 2.80 6.87 21.49
N ILE A 383 2.12 5.76 21.20
CA ILE A 383 1.32 5.58 19.95
C ILE A 383 0.24 6.65 19.73
N THR A 384 -0.19 7.34 20.80
CA THR A 384 -1.13 8.46 20.70
C THR A 384 -0.51 9.72 20.09
N ALA A 385 0.82 9.81 20.01
CA ALA A 385 1.58 10.95 19.49
C ALA A 385 2.27 10.60 18.15
N SER A 386 1.47 10.37 17.10
CA SER A 386 1.94 9.80 15.81
C SER A 386 3.04 10.58 15.08
N GLU A 387 3.14 11.89 15.30
CA GLU A 387 4.11 12.75 14.58
C GLU A 387 5.56 12.57 15.06
N THR A 388 5.79 11.75 16.09
CA THR A 388 7.10 11.67 16.78
C THR A 388 7.86 10.37 16.59
N GLY A 389 7.22 9.37 15.99
CA GLY A 389 7.85 8.08 15.70
C GLY A 389 9.11 8.21 14.85
N GLU A 390 9.11 9.08 13.83
CA GLU A 390 10.24 9.27 12.90
C GLU A 390 11.53 9.71 13.62
N GLN A 391 11.42 10.61 14.60
CA GLN A 391 12.59 11.06 15.37
C GLN A 391 13.17 9.90 16.20
N LEU A 392 12.32 9.12 16.87
CA LEU A 392 12.78 7.96 17.65
C LEU A 392 13.38 6.86 16.76
N ILE A 393 12.80 6.62 15.58
CA ILE A 393 13.32 5.69 14.59
C ILE A 393 14.71 6.13 14.14
N SER A 394 14.88 7.40 13.77
CA SER A 394 16.17 7.96 13.35
C SER A 394 17.24 7.79 14.42
N GLN A 395 16.90 8.07 15.68
CA GLN A 395 17.84 7.95 16.81
C GLN A 395 18.23 6.50 17.10
N LEU A 396 17.28 5.57 17.16
CA LEU A 396 17.59 4.16 17.37
C LEU A 396 18.38 3.56 16.19
N HIS A 397 18.06 3.98 14.96
CA HIS A 397 18.82 3.58 13.78
C HIS A 397 20.28 4.07 13.88
N GLN A 398 20.51 5.33 14.27
CA GLN A 398 21.87 5.86 14.47
C GLN A 398 22.65 5.08 15.52
N VAL A 399 22.03 4.74 16.66
CA VAL A 399 22.65 3.91 17.71
C VAL A 399 23.02 2.54 17.18
N LEU A 400 22.12 1.88 16.45
CA LEU A 400 22.36 0.55 15.87
C LEU A 400 23.45 0.56 14.79
N VAL A 401 23.55 1.61 13.97
CA VAL A 401 24.63 1.78 12.99
C VAL A 401 25.97 1.95 13.69
N GLN A 402 26.04 2.77 14.75
CA GLN A 402 27.27 2.96 15.52
C GLN A 402 27.74 1.65 16.18
N LEU A 403 26.81 0.79 16.60
CA LEU A 403 27.11 -0.54 17.13
C LEU A 403 27.61 -1.55 16.09
N GLN A 404 27.29 -1.37 14.80
CA GLN A 404 27.76 -2.25 13.73
C GLN A 404 29.21 -1.99 13.34
N VAL A 405 29.72 -0.78 13.59
CA VAL A 405 31.13 -0.42 13.35
C VAL A 405 32.04 -0.97 14.46
N GLY A 406 31.48 -1.34 15.61
CA GLY A 406 32.17 -2.04 16.69
C GLY A 406 32.28 -3.54 16.44
N GLU A 407 33.33 -4.17 16.98
CA GLU A 407 33.48 -5.64 16.97
C GLU A 407 32.25 -6.35 17.56
N LYS A 408 32.06 -7.62 17.18
CA LYS A 408 30.81 -8.40 17.30
C LYS A 408 30.22 -8.55 18.72
N ASP A 409 30.88 -8.07 19.78
CA ASP A 409 30.40 -8.05 21.16
C ASP A 409 30.89 -6.78 21.90
N GLN A 410 30.61 -5.60 21.37
CA GLN A 410 30.78 -4.38 22.17
C GLN A 410 29.72 -4.32 23.27
N ASP A 411 30.14 -4.62 24.50
CA ASP A 411 29.39 -4.28 25.70
C ASP A 411 29.22 -2.74 25.76
N PHE A 412 27.97 -2.27 25.83
CA PHE A 412 27.65 -0.85 26.06
C PHE A 412 28.34 -0.26 27.30
N ALA A 413 28.79 -1.14 28.22
CA ALA A 413 29.56 -0.78 29.40
C ALA A 413 30.98 -0.26 29.08
N LEU A 414 31.57 -0.62 27.94
CA LEU A 414 32.94 -0.26 27.55
C LEU A 414 32.99 1.02 26.68
N ALA A 415 31.96 1.28 25.88
CA ALA A 415 31.85 2.48 25.05
C ALA A 415 30.38 2.95 24.99
N PRO A 416 29.93 3.80 25.93
CA PRO A 416 28.56 4.27 25.94
C PRO A 416 28.32 5.19 24.75
N ILE A 417 27.26 4.91 23.99
CA ILE A 417 26.84 5.73 22.85
C ILE A 417 25.99 6.88 23.38
N GLN A 418 26.36 8.11 23.01
CA GLN A 418 25.65 9.32 23.36
C GLN A 418 24.67 9.71 22.25
N VAL A 419 23.46 10.10 22.64
CA VAL A 419 22.35 10.44 21.75
C VAL A 419 21.73 11.75 22.24
N SER A 420 21.41 12.68 21.34
CA SER A 420 20.67 13.90 21.67
C SER A 420 19.25 13.80 21.12
N ILE A 421 18.26 14.20 21.92
CA ILE A 421 16.87 14.28 21.49
C ILE A 421 16.26 15.63 21.87
N SER A 422 15.28 16.11 21.12
CA SER A 422 14.58 17.36 21.46
C SER A 422 13.85 17.25 22.81
N VAL A 423 13.85 18.33 23.58
CA VAL A 423 13.07 18.45 24.82
C VAL A 423 11.57 18.27 24.57
N GLN A 424 11.07 18.65 23.38
CA GLN A 424 9.67 18.42 23.01
C GLN A 424 9.36 16.92 22.94
N LEU A 425 10.24 16.14 22.31
CA LEU A 425 10.13 14.69 22.20
C LEU A 425 10.21 14.02 23.58
N TRP A 426 11.19 14.42 24.40
CA TRP A 426 11.40 13.88 25.75
C TRP A 426 10.18 14.04 26.67
N ARG A 427 9.47 15.18 26.55
CA ARG A 427 8.28 15.51 27.36
C ARG A 427 7.03 14.74 26.97
N LEU A 428 7.05 14.01 25.86
CA LEU A 428 5.87 13.26 25.43
C LEU A 428 5.58 12.09 26.38
N PRO A 429 4.29 11.78 26.62
CA PRO A 429 3.91 10.63 27.43
C PRO A 429 4.52 9.35 26.88
N GLY A 430 5.24 8.61 27.74
CA GLY A 430 5.88 7.34 27.38
C GLY A 430 7.25 7.46 26.70
N CYS A 431 7.67 8.62 26.17
CA CYS A 431 8.95 8.70 25.45
C CYS A 431 10.16 8.44 26.35
N HIS A 432 10.27 9.17 27.46
CA HIS A 432 11.39 8.99 28.40
C HIS A 432 11.32 7.62 29.11
N GLU A 433 10.11 7.14 29.43
CA GLU A 433 9.89 5.80 29.99
C GLU A 433 10.36 4.71 29.02
N PHE A 434 10.08 4.88 27.72
CA PHE A 434 10.49 3.97 26.66
C PHE A 434 12.01 3.91 26.54
N LEU A 435 12.66 5.07 26.41
CA LEU A 435 14.12 5.15 26.31
C LEU A 435 14.80 4.58 27.58
N ALA A 436 14.30 4.90 28.77
CA ALA A 436 14.80 4.31 30.01
C ALA A 436 14.64 2.78 30.04
N ALA A 437 13.49 2.26 29.58
CA ALA A 437 13.24 0.82 29.51
C ALA A 437 14.09 0.09 28.45
N LEU A 438 14.59 0.81 27.43
CA LEU A 438 15.61 0.31 26.50
C LEU A 438 17.03 0.36 27.07
N GLY A 439 17.22 1.00 28.24
CA GLY A 439 18.50 1.11 28.92
C GLY A 439 19.27 2.39 28.62
N PHE A 440 18.61 3.48 28.21
CA PHE A 440 19.24 4.81 28.13
C PHE A 440 19.23 5.51 29.48
N ASP A 441 20.39 6.00 29.90
CA ASP A 441 20.57 6.83 31.10
C ASP A 441 20.59 8.31 30.72
N LEU A 442 19.93 9.14 31.53
CA LEU A 442 19.95 10.59 31.39
C LEU A 442 21.33 11.15 31.79
N CYS A 443 21.95 11.93 30.90
CA CYS A 443 23.19 12.64 31.18
C CYS A 443 22.96 14.11 31.53
N GLU A 444 22.30 14.83 30.63
CA GLU A 444 22.15 16.28 30.72
C GLU A 444 20.81 16.71 30.12
N VAL A 445 20.17 17.72 30.71
CA VAL A 445 18.95 18.34 30.20
C VAL A 445 19.28 19.79 29.84
N GLY A 446 19.39 20.07 28.54
CA GLY A 446 19.58 21.41 28.00
C GLY A 446 18.27 22.15 27.79
N GLN A 447 18.35 23.35 27.19
CA GLN A 447 17.17 24.17 26.87
C GLN A 447 16.35 23.61 25.70
N GLU A 448 17.04 23.12 24.66
CA GLU A 448 16.40 22.58 23.44
C GLU A 448 16.57 21.07 23.29
N GLU A 449 17.66 20.51 23.84
CA GLU A 449 18.00 19.09 23.72
C GLU A 449 18.25 18.40 25.07
N VAL A 450 17.96 17.10 25.11
CA VAL A 450 18.26 16.18 26.21
C VAL A 450 19.30 15.19 25.72
N ILE A 451 20.38 15.07 26.49
CA ILE A 451 21.49 14.16 26.18
C ILE A 451 21.32 12.88 26.99
N LEU A 452 21.31 11.76 26.27
CA LEU A 452 21.21 10.41 26.80
C LEU A 452 22.47 9.61 26.46
N LYS A 453 22.78 8.60 27.27
CA LYS A 453 23.79 7.60 26.95
C LYS A 453 23.26 6.20 27.15
N THR A 454 23.79 5.23 26.41
CA THR A 454 23.48 3.82 26.66
C THR A 454 24.07 3.39 28.00
N GLY A 455 23.22 2.86 28.89
CA GLY A 455 23.58 2.35 30.20
C GLY A 455 23.93 0.85 30.18
N LYS A 456 24.19 0.28 31.36
CA LYS A 456 24.57 -1.14 31.51
C LYS A 456 23.47 -2.13 31.13
N GLN A 457 22.21 -1.70 31.16
CA GLN A 457 21.05 -2.52 30.83
C GLN A 457 20.68 -2.44 29.34
N ALA A 458 21.38 -1.61 28.55
CA ALA A 458 21.15 -1.52 27.13
C ALA A 458 21.51 -2.85 26.44
N SER A 459 20.63 -3.31 25.55
CA SER A 459 20.84 -4.55 24.81
C SER A 459 20.58 -4.31 23.33
N ARG A 460 21.52 -4.75 22.48
CA ARG A 460 21.42 -4.64 21.03
C ARG A 460 20.16 -5.32 20.51
N ARG A 461 19.80 -6.47 21.09
CA ARG A 461 18.58 -7.21 20.74
C ARG A 461 17.32 -6.41 21.06
N THR A 462 17.25 -5.81 22.26
CA THR A 462 16.12 -4.99 22.67
C THR A 462 15.99 -3.72 21.82
N MET A 463 17.11 -3.08 21.47
CA MET A 463 17.14 -1.94 20.54
C MET A 463 16.65 -2.32 19.14
N HIS A 464 17.02 -3.51 18.65
CA HIS A 464 16.51 -4.03 17.37
C HIS A 464 15.01 -4.26 17.39
N PHE A 465 14.48 -4.91 18.44
CA PHE A 465 13.04 -5.10 18.58
C PHE A 465 12.29 -3.77 18.72
N ALA A 466 12.87 -2.79 19.42
CA ALA A 466 12.32 -1.45 19.52
C ALA A 466 12.27 -0.74 18.17
N LEU A 467 13.37 -0.73 17.41
CA LEU A 467 13.40 -0.13 16.08
C LEU A 467 12.38 -0.81 15.15
N GLN A 468 12.37 -2.15 15.09
CA GLN A 468 11.46 -2.89 14.22
C GLN A 468 9.99 -2.63 14.58
N THR A 469 9.68 -2.54 15.88
CA THR A 469 8.35 -2.19 16.36
C THR A 469 7.96 -0.77 15.96
N LEU A 470 8.85 0.20 16.14
CA LEU A 470 8.58 1.59 15.78
C LEU A 470 8.40 1.75 14.27
N LEU A 471 9.20 1.08 13.45
CA LEU A 471 9.00 1.03 12.00
C LEU A 471 7.61 0.47 11.68
N ALA A 472 7.26 -0.71 12.20
CA ALA A 472 5.96 -1.31 11.91
C ALA A 472 4.75 -0.47 12.35
N LEU A 473 4.87 0.35 13.40
CA LEU A 473 3.79 1.19 13.91
C LEU A 473 3.76 2.60 13.30
N PHE A 474 4.92 3.22 13.07
CA PHE A 474 5.03 4.63 12.70
C PHE A 474 5.60 4.87 11.30
N ASP A 475 6.53 4.03 10.84
CA ASP A 475 7.25 4.19 9.58
C ASP A 475 7.39 2.85 8.88
N SER A 476 6.40 2.52 8.09
CA SER A 476 6.38 1.25 7.40
C SER A 476 7.19 1.34 6.11
N THR A 477 8.44 1.82 6.18
CA THR A 477 9.44 1.63 5.13
C THR A 477 9.97 0.19 5.16
N GLU A 478 10.56 -0.28 4.04
CA GLU A 478 11.12 -1.64 3.95
C GLU A 478 12.03 -1.94 5.15
N LEU A 479 11.78 -3.08 5.84
CA LEU A 479 12.80 -3.67 6.71
C LEU A 479 14.10 -3.78 5.88
N PRO A 480 15.25 -3.30 6.38
CA PRO A 480 16.52 -3.59 5.73
C PRO A 480 16.62 -5.10 5.53
N LYS A 481 16.61 -5.55 4.26
CA LYS A 481 16.77 -6.96 3.91
C LYS A 481 18.14 -7.41 4.43
N ARG A 482 18.10 -8.16 5.55
CA ARG A 482 19.19 -8.77 6.33
C ARG A 482 19.94 -7.86 7.31
N LEU A 483 19.56 -7.99 8.57
CA LEU A 483 20.53 -8.23 9.64
C LEU A 483 20.14 -9.57 10.25
N SER A 484 20.87 -10.64 9.91
CA SER A 484 20.54 -12.00 10.31
C SER A 484 20.41 -12.09 11.83
N LEU A 485 19.24 -12.54 12.30
CA LEU A 485 19.00 -13.03 13.66
C LEU A 485 19.66 -14.41 13.91
N ASP A 486 20.56 -14.84 13.04
CA ASP A 486 21.33 -16.06 13.20
C ASP A 486 22.43 -15.83 14.25
N SER A 487 22.03 -15.89 15.53
CA SER A 487 22.78 -16.43 16.67
C SER A 487 22.16 -15.93 17.98
N SER A 488 21.07 -16.53 18.43
CA SER A 488 20.85 -16.69 19.87
C SER A 488 20.00 -17.94 20.11
N SER A 489 20.70 -19.06 20.29
CA SER A 489 20.17 -20.33 20.79
C SER A 489 19.56 -20.13 22.19
N SER A 490 18.24 -19.96 22.30
CA SER A 490 17.49 -20.09 23.57
C SER A 490 15.97 -20.05 23.34
N LEU A 491 15.42 -20.88 22.45
CA LEU A 491 13.97 -21.20 22.47
C LEU A 491 13.67 -22.68 22.13
N GLU A 492 14.65 -23.57 22.27
CA GLU A 492 14.40 -25.01 22.38
C GLU A 492 14.00 -25.34 23.83
N SER A 493 12.77 -25.04 24.24
CA SER A 493 12.24 -25.60 25.50
C SER A 493 10.71 -25.75 25.57
N LEU A 494 9.99 -25.64 24.46
CA LEU A 494 8.55 -25.95 24.44
C LEU A 494 8.17 -27.13 23.51
N ALA A 495 9.15 -27.83 22.95
CA ALA A 495 8.94 -28.96 22.03
C ALA A 495 9.29 -30.33 22.65
N SER A 496 9.18 -30.46 23.98
CA SER A 496 9.55 -31.70 24.69
C SER A 496 8.42 -32.16 25.61
N ALA A 497 7.37 -32.74 25.04
CA ALA A 497 6.52 -33.70 25.75
C ALA A 497 6.49 -34.99 24.92
N GLN A 498 7.18 -35.97 25.49
CA GLN A 498 7.63 -37.24 24.93
C GLN A 498 6.52 -38.11 24.33
N SER A 499 6.73 -38.55 23.09
CA SER A 499 6.17 -39.78 22.56
C SER A 499 6.81 -40.96 23.28
N ILE A 500 6.13 -41.52 24.29
CA ILE A 500 6.48 -42.83 24.84
C ILE A 500 5.75 -43.88 24.02
N SER A 501 6.52 -44.56 23.18
CA SER A 501 6.17 -45.81 22.53
C SER A 501 5.94 -46.91 23.57
N ASN A 502 4.84 -47.65 23.47
CA ASN A 502 4.83 -49.07 23.88
C ASN A 502 3.81 -49.89 23.08
N PRO A 503 4.04 -51.21 22.93
CA PRO A 503 3.53 -52.03 21.84
C PRO A 503 2.13 -52.61 22.12
N GLY A 504 1.42 -53.02 21.07
CA GLY A 504 0.10 -53.71 21.16
C GLY A 504 0.18 -55.06 21.90
N PRO A 505 -0.96 -55.77 22.16
CA PRO A 505 -1.87 -56.19 21.06
C PRO A 505 -3.38 -56.47 21.38
N LEU A 506 -4.17 -56.68 20.30
CA LEU A 506 -5.39 -57.53 20.13
C LEU A 506 -6.82 -57.01 20.53
N PRO A 507 -7.91 -57.57 19.95
CA PRO A 507 -9.03 -56.81 19.37
C PRO A 507 -10.36 -56.92 20.13
N GLY A 508 -11.26 -55.95 19.95
CA GLY A 508 -12.67 -56.13 20.31
C GLY A 508 -13.49 -54.84 20.45
N HIS A 509 -14.65 -54.85 19.77
CA HIS A 509 -15.86 -54.04 20.00
C HIS A 509 -15.94 -52.57 19.52
N ASN A 510 -16.58 -52.39 18.35
CA ASN A 510 -17.47 -51.25 18.07
C ASN A 510 -18.74 -51.33 18.94
N PRO A 511 -19.37 -50.19 19.32
CA PRO A 511 -20.54 -49.67 18.55
C PRO A 511 -20.69 -48.11 18.64
N PRO A 512 -21.81 -47.51 18.19
CA PRO A 512 -22.19 -47.24 16.81
C PRO A 512 -22.34 -45.72 16.54
N PHE A 513 -22.73 -45.37 15.30
CA PHE A 513 -23.03 -44.03 14.75
C PHE A 513 -21.91 -43.32 13.99
N SER A 514 -21.71 -43.79 12.75
CA SER A 514 -21.37 -42.93 11.62
C SER A 514 -22.47 -43.09 10.57
N PRO A 515 -23.06 -42.01 10.01
CA PRO A 515 -23.73 -42.12 8.72
C PRO A 515 -22.68 -41.99 7.60
N THR A 516 -22.79 -42.88 6.63
CA THR A 516 -21.99 -42.94 5.40
C THR A 516 -22.52 -41.96 4.36
N GLY A 517 -21.63 -41.17 3.76
CA GLY A 517 -21.86 -40.36 2.55
C GLY A 517 -20.52 -40.01 1.88
N PRO A 518 -20.41 -40.05 0.53
CA PRO A 518 -19.13 -39.99 -0.16
C PRO A 518 -18.63 -38.55 -0.32
N ASP A 519 -17.30 -38.41 -0.34
CA ASP A 519 -16.51 -37.22 -0.66
C ASP A 519 -16.64 -36.01 0.28
N SER A 520 -16.15 -36.17 1.51
CA SER A 520 -15.83 -35.03 2.39
C SER A 520 -14.33 -34.76 2.37
N LEU A 521 -13.93 -33.62 1.81
CA LEU A 521 -12.67 -32.95 2.12
C LEU A 521 -12.55 -32.85 3.65
N ALA A 522 -11.61 -33.58 4.24
CA ALA A 522 -11.39 -33.59 5.67
C ALA A 522 -10.95 -32.20 6.13
N SER A 523 -11.84 -31.49 6.83
CA SER A 523 -11.56 -30.22 7.51
C SER A 523 -11.17 -30.53 8.95
N ASP A 524 -9.91 -30.29 9.30
CA ASP A 524 -9.42 -30.51 10.66
C ASP A 524 -9.83 -29.32 11.56
N ALA A 525 -10.72 -29.58 12.51
CA ALA A 525 -11.07 -28.63 13.57
C ALA A 525 -10.11 -28.77 14.77
N ILE A 526 -9.63 -27.65 15.34
CA ILE A 526 -8.86 -27.70 16.59
C ILE A 526 -9.81 -28.06 17.75
N SER A 527 -9.46 -29.13 18.47
CA SER A 527 -10.05 -29.47 19.77
C SER A 527 -9.63 -28.46 20.86
N VAL A 528 -10.58 -28.16 21.75
CA VAL A 528 -10.57 -27.14 22.82
C VAL A 528 -9.35 -27.23 23.77
N TYR A 529 -8.61 -28.33 23.76
CA TYR A 529 -7.53 -28.61 24.71
C TYR A 529 -6.14 -28.10 24.33
N SER A 530 -5.86 -27.77 23.06
CA SER A 530 -4.51 -27.34 22.63
C SER A 530 -4.17 -25.87 22.90
N LEU A 531 -5.14 -25.07 23.37
CA LEU A 531 -4.97 -23.63 23.60
C LEU A 531 -5.06 -23.22 25.08
N SER A 532 -5.36 -24.15 25.98
CA SER A 532 -5.48 -23.91 27.44
C SER A 532 -4.14 -23.87 28.19
N SER A 533 -3.03 -24.25 27.55
CA SER A 533 -1.71 -24.29 28.21
C SER A 533 -0.92 -22.97 28.15
N ILE A 534 -1.42 -21.94 27.45
CA ILE A 534 -0.65 -20.70 27.18
C ILE A 534 -1.12 -19.54 28.09
N ALA A 535 -2.29 -19.64 28.71
CA ALA A 535 -2.85 -18.59 29.59
C ALA A 535 -2.45 -18.73 31.07
N SER A 536 -1.53 -19.63 31.41
CA SER A 536 -1.13 -19.88 32.78
C SER A 536 0.38 -20.09 32.87
N SER A 537 1.16 -19.05 32.59
CA SER A 537 2.60 -18.91 32.95
C SER A 537 3.03 -17.45 32.88
#